data_AF-A0A7Y4WR29-F1
#
_entry.id   AF-A0A7Y4WR29-F1
#
_cell.length_a   1.000
_cell.length_b   1.000
_cell.length_c   1.000
_cell.angle_alpha   90.00
_cell.angle_beta   90.00
_cell.angle_gamma   90.00
#
_symmetry.space_group_name_H-M   'P 1'
#
loop_
_entity.id
_entity.type
_entity.pdbx_description
1 polymer ?
#
loop_
_entity_poly.entity_id
_entity_poly.type
_entity_poly.pdbx_seq_one_letter_code
_entity_poly.pdbx_strand_id
1 'polypeptide(L)'
;MLIRTVLLSLLVLPLAAAAHAANFDPNAATEAYLATITGEAKAKSDAYFEGGYWLILYDALVSIGIALLLLFTRVAAGLRSLAEYLPWRWLQTFVFFVLFIALTTALTFPYSMYVGFTREHEFGLSNQTYDAWFSEYLTGGAVGLVMGGIFLTILYAIIRRAPNTWWIWGAGATSAFFAFAALIGPVFISPLFNEYKPMRDGELKQEILSLARSNGIPVKDVFEVDASKQTKRISANVQGLFGTTRISLNDNLLNKGTPAEVRAVMAHEMGHYVLAHVNEMIAYAAILSLIAFAIAHFGFHALTGVFGGIWGIRDITDPAGFAVISMMLSIIGLVGTPITNSMVRMNEAEADIYGLNAAREPDGFATIALKLAEYRKLDPTPWEEFVFYDHPSGRSRVSMAMHWKAENLPKEAPPPAALEPAPPPDSDSGNEVPPAAPQAAQ
;
A
#
# COMPACT_ATOMS: atom_id res chain seq x y z
N MET A 1 -23.87 2.07 39.74
CA MET A 1 -22.52 2.38 40.24
C MET A 1 -21.59 2.34 39.02
N LEU A 2 -21.76 3.26 38.06
CA LEU A 2 -21.07 4.55 37.95
C LEU A 2 -19.54 4.37 37.97
N ILE A 3 -18.89 4.47 36.79
CA ILE A 3 -17.70 5.31 36.51
C ILE A 3 -17.38 5.29 35.00
N ARG A 4 -17.70 6.43 34.37
CA ARG A 4 -17.00 7.20 33.33
C ARG A 4 -16.46 6.55 32.05
N THR A 5 -17.27 6.73 31.00
CA THR A 5 -16.94 7.41 29.74
C THR A 5 -15.60 8.16 29.69
N VAL A 6 -14.73 7.77 28.76
CA VAL A 6 -13.74 8.67 28.13
C VAL A 6 -13.98 8.59 26.62
N LEU A 7 -14.95 9.38 26.18
CA LEU A 7 -15.06 9.84 24.80
C LEU A 7 -14.04 10.97 24.66
N LEU A 8 -12.83 10.65 24.21
CA LEU A 8 -11.89 11.64 23.69
C LEU A 8 -12.36 12.00 22.28
N SER A 9 -13.45 12.75 22.21
CA SER A 9 -13.74 13.61 21.08
C SER A 9 -12.62 14.65 21.01
N LEU A 10 -11.56 14.32 20.28
CA LEU A 10 -10.62 15.30 19.76
C LEU A 10 -11.43 16.24 18.88
N LEU A 11 -11.81 17.37 19.47
CA LEU A 11 -12.14 18.58 18.77
C LEU A 11 -10.87 18.99 18.01
N VAL A 12 -10.64 18.37 16.85
CA VAL A 12 -9.83 18.98 15.81
C VAL A 12 -10.66 20.17 15.36
N LEU A 13 -10.46 21.31 16.04
CA LEU A 13 -10.81 22.60 15.47
C LEU A 13 -10.24 22.60 14.05
N PRO A 14 -11.02 22.99 13.03
CA PRO A 14 -10.43 23.24 11.74
C PRO A 14 -9.48 24.42 11.96
N LEU A 15 -8.18 24.15 12.03
CA LEU A 15 -7.17 25.14 11.65
C LEU A 15 -7.26 25.31 10.13
N ALA A 16 -8.44 25.71 9.68
CA ALA A 16 -8.65 26.34 8.40
C ALA A 16 -8.38 27.82 8.61
N ALA A 17 -7.48 28.36 7.78
CA ALA A 17 -7.22 29.77 7.57
C ALA A 17 -6.42 30.53 8.64
N ALA A 18 -5.12 30.25 8.75
CA ALA A 18 -4.07 31.23 9.05
C ALA A 18 -2.72 30.60 8.64
N ALA A 19 -1.89 31.10 7.72
CA ALA A 19 -1.70 32.45 7.23
C ALA A 19 -1.50 32.46 5.71
N HIS A 20 -2.35 33.21 5.01
CA HIS A 20 -2.02 33.77 3.70
C HIS A 20 -1.25 35.07 3.96
N ALA A 21 0.03 35.06 3.64
CA ALA A 21 0.85 36.27 3.55
C ALA A 21 1.88 36.03 2.44
N ALA A 22 2.44 37.09 1.88
CA ALA A 22 3.49 37.06 0.86
C ALA A 22 4.78 36.25 1.26
N ASN A 23 4.80 35.65 2.46
CA ASN A 23 5.85 34.89 3.11
C ASN A 23 5.35 33.52 3.65
N PHE A 24 4.63 32.72 2.85
CA PHE A 24 4.35 31.33 3.25
C PHE A 24 5.68 30.55 3.27
N ASP A 25 6.12 30.11 4.45
CA ASP A 25 7.30 29.27 4.63
C ASP A 25 6.89 27.79 4.68
N PRO A 26 7.18 27.00 3.63
CA PRO A 26 6.80 25.59 3.59
C PRO A 26 7.49 24.75 4.67
N ASN A 27 8.68 25.15 5.12
CA ASN A 27 9.39 24.42 6.18
C ASN A 27 8.73 24.66 7.53
N ALA A 28 8.39 25.91 7.85
CA ALA A 28 7.66 26.25 9.07
C ALA A 28 6.26 25.58 9.10
N ALA A 29 5.56 25.54 7.96
CA ALA A 29 4.28 24.85 7.83
C ALA A 29 4.42 23.33 8.06
N THR A 30 5.49 22.72 7.53
CA THR A 30 5.79 21.29 7.74
C THR A 30 5.99 20.98 9.22
N GLU A 31 6.81 21.77 9.92
CA GLU A 31 7.01 21.58 11.36
C GLU A 31 5.70 21.76 12.14
N ALA A 32 4.86 22.72 11.75
CA ALA A 32 3.56 22.93 12.40
C ALA A 32 2.64 21.71 12.25
N TYR A 33 2.58 21.09 11.07
CA TYR A 33 1.84 19.84 10.85
C TYR A 33 2.39 18.69 11.68
N LEU A 34 3.72 18.49 11.69
CA LEU A 34 4.33 17.41 12.46
C LEU A 34 4.16 17.58 13.97
N ALA A 35 4.13 18.83 14.45
CA ALA A 35 3.87 19.17 15.85
C ALA A 35 2.44 18.85 16.31
N THR A 36 1.51 18.48 15.41
CA THR A 36 0.16 18.05 15.80
C THR A 36 0.12 16.65 16.41
N ILE A 37 1.12 15.80 16.11
CA ILE A 37 1.22 14.44 16.63
C ILE A 37 2.34 14.39 17.68
N THR A 38 1.97 14.40 18.96
CA THR A 38 2.93 14.48 20.07
C THR A 38 2.64 13.46 21.17
N GLY A 39 3.59 13.33 22.11
CA GLY A 39 3.44 12.52 23.32
C GLY A 39 3.23 11.03 23.04
N GLU A 40 2.26 10.45 23.72
CA GLU A 40 1.97 9.01 23.68
C GLU A 40 1.57 8.52 22.28
N ALA A 41 0.82 9.31 21.52
CA ALA A 41 0.42 8.95 20.16
C ALA A 41 1.63 8.78 19.24
N LYS A 42 2.59 9.71 19.30
CA LYS A 42 3.84 9.60 18.56
C LYS A 42 4.68 8.40 19.02
N ALA A 43 4.86 8.23 20.33
CA ALA A 43 5.65 7.12 20.87
C ALA A 43 5.07 5.74 20.47
N LYS A 44 3.74 5.60 20.49
CA LYS A 44 3.05 4.39 20.06
C LYS A 44 3.25 4.11 18.56
N SER A 45 3.14 5.15 17.73
CA SER A 45 3.40 5.07 16.29
C SER A 45 4.82 4.60 15.98
N ASP A 46 5.80 5.24 16.61
CA ASP A 46 7.21 4.95 16.43
C ASP A 46 7.51 3.51 16.89
N ALA A 47 7.03 3.11 18.08
CA ALA A 47 7.23 1.76 18.60
C ALA A 47 6.61 0.68 17.70
N TYR A 48 5.40 0.93 17.15
CA TYR A 48 4.80 0.03 16.17
C TYR A 48 5.71 -0.10 14.94
N PHE A 49 6.06 1.03 14.33
CA PHE A 49 6.76 1.03 13.05
C PHE A 49 8.19 0.49 13.16
N GLU A 50 8.93 0.87 14.21
CA GLU A 50 10.29 0.37 14.48
C GLU A 50 10.30 -1.12 14.81
N GLY A 51 9.24 -1.64 15.44
CA GLY A 51 9.04 -3.09 15.58
C GLY A 51 9.00 -3.80 14.22
N GLY A 52 8.46 -3.14 13.20
CA GLY A 52 8.43 -3.62 11.82
C GLY A 52 9.82 -3.80 11.20
N TYR A 53 10.82 -3.02 11.61
CA TYR A 53 12.20 -3.18 11.13
C TYR A 53 12.75 -4.57 11.49
N TRP A 54 12.45 -5.04 12.69
CA TRP A 54 12.87 -6.34 13.18
C TRP A 54 12.06 -7.49 12.57
N LEU A 55 10.79 -7.25 12.22
CA LEU A 55 9.98 -8.26 11.53
C LEU A 55 10.59 -8.67 10.20
N ILE A 56 11.20 -7.75 9.44
CA ILE A 56 11.90 -8.08 8.18
C ILE A 56 13.02 -9.11 8.44
N LEU A 57 13.79 -8.93 9.51
CA LEU A 57 14.83 -9.88 9.90
C LEU A 57 14.22 -11.20 10.41
N TYR A 58 13.19 -11.14 11.25
CA TYR A 58 12.55 -12.35 11.80
C TYR A 58 11.85 -13.17 10.73
N ASP A 59 11.22 -12.55 9.73
CA ASP A 59 10.64 -13.22 8.56
C ASP A 59 11.70 -14.08 7.85
N ALA A 60 12.88 -13.50 7.61
CA ALA A 60 13.99 -14.20 7.00
C ALA A 60 14.52 -15.32 7.90
N LEU A 61 14.74 -15.05 9.19
CA LEU A 61 15.27 -16.05 10.13
C LEU A 61 14.32 -17.23 10.34
N VAL A 62 13.01 -16.99 10.46
CA VAL A 62 11.99 -18.04 10.57
C VAL A 62 11.96 -18.87 9.29
N SER A 63 11.96 -18.23 8.13
CA SER A 63 11.94 -18.93 6.83
C SER A 63 13.20 -19.78 6.62
N ILE A 64 14.37 -19.24 6.92
CA ILE A 64 15.66 -19.95 6.87
C ILE A 64 15.68 -21.09 7.88
N GLY A 65 15.24 -20.84 9.11
CA GLY A 65 15.19 -21.84 10.17
C GLY A 65 14.29 -23.02 9.82
N ILE A 66 13.11 -22.76 9.26
CA ILE A 66 12.20 -23.80 8.77
C ILE A 66 12.82 -24.55 7.60
N ALA A 67 13.40 -23.86 6.62
CA ALA A 67 14.05 -24.52 5.49
C ALA A 67 15.19 -25.43 5.94
N LEU A 68 16.06 -24.95 6.83
CA LEU A 68 17.16 -25.74 7.41
C LEU A 68 16.63 -26.93 8.22
N LEU A 69 15.56 -26.75 9.00
CA LEU A 69 14.89 -27.84 9.71
C LEU A 69 14.45 -28.91 8.72
N LEU A 70 13.74 -28.55 7.66
CA LEU A 70 13.24 -29.50 6.65
C LEU A 70 14.37 -30.20 5.87
N LEU A 71 15.49 -29.51 5.65
CA LEU A 71 16.67 -30.04 4.97
C LEU A 71 17.45 -31.03 5.86
N PHE A 72 17.79 -30.65 7.09
CA PHE A 72 18.59 -31.49 8.00
C PHE A 72 17.80 -32.67 8.57
N THR A 73 16.49 -32.55 8.73
CA THR A 73 15.61 -33.67 9.11
C THR A 73 15.21 -34.54 7.91
N ARG A 74 15.57 -34.14 6.68
CA ARG A 74 15.18 -34.77 5.41
C ARG A 74 13.67 -34.86 5.19
N VAL A 75 12.86 -34.08 5.90
CA VAL A 75 11.42 -34.04 5.70
C VAL A 75 11.09 -33.62 4.26
N ALA A 76 11.81 -32.66 3.68
CA ALA A 76 11.62 -32.29 2.27
C ALA A 76 11.83 -33.48 1.31
N ALA A 77 12.88 -34.28 1.52
CA ALA A 77 13.11 -35.50 0.75
C ALA A 77 12.04 -36.59 1.01
N GLY A 78 11.53 -36.66 2.24
CA GLY A 78 10.41 -37.52 2.61
C GLY A 78 9.11 -37.16 1.89
N LEU A 79 8.75 -35.87 1.85
CA LEU A 79 7.58 -35.38 1.11
C LEU A 79 7.69 -35.67 -0.38
N ARG A 80 8.88 -35.48 -0.98
CA ARG A 80 9.13 -35.88 -2.38
C ARG A 80 8.89 -37.38 -2.56
N SER A 81 9.44 -38.21 -1.68
CA SER A 81 9.31 -39.67 -1.77
C SER A 81 7.85 -40.12 -1.63
N LEU A 82 7.06 -39.44 -0.79
CA LEU A 82 5.61 -39.67 -0.71
C LEU A 82 4.90 -39.26 -2.01
N ALA A 83 5.26 -38.12 -2.59
CA ALA A 83 4.65 -37.68 -3.84
C ALA A 83 4.99 -38.61 -5.01
N GLU A 84 6.19 -39.22 -5.02
CA GLU A 84 6.67 -40.17 -6.05
C GLU A 84 5.86 -41.47 -6.16
N TYR A 85 4.96 -41.78 -5.21
CA TYR A 85 3.98 -42.86 -5.37
C TYR A 85 2.94 -42.60 -6.47
N LEU A 86 2.79 -41.35 -6.89
CA LEU A 86 1.83 -40.95 -7.92
C LEU A 86 2.38 -41.22 -9.33
N PRO A 87 1.54 -41.60 -10.30
CA PRO A 87 2.01 -42.07 -11.61
C PRO A 87 2.54 -40.97 -12.53
N TRP A 88 2.14 -39.71 -12.34
CA TRP A 88 2.46 -38.61 -13.25
C TRP A 88 3.39 -37.59 -12.61
N ARG A 89 4.51 -37.25 -13.27
CA ARG A 89 5.54 -36.33 -12.76
C ARG A 89 5.00 -34.93 -12.40
N TRP A 90 4.04 -34.41 -13.18
CA TRP A 90 3.41 -33.12 -12.88
C TRP A 90 2.57 -33.21 -11.59
N LEU A 91 1.87 -34.33 -11.38
CA LEU A 91 1.07 -34.56 -10.18
C LEU A 91 1.96 -34.80 -8.94
N GLN A 92 3.07 -35.53 -9.09
CA GLN A 92 4.10 -35.64 -8.04
C GLN A 92 4.58 -34.25 -7.60
N THR A 93 4.88 -33.38 -8.57
CA THR A 93 5.36 -32.02 -8.29
C THR A 93 4.28 -31.18 -7.58
N PHE A 94 3.05 -31.21 -8.09
CA PHE A 94 1.93 -30.47 -7.50
C PHE A 94 1.64 -30.94 -6.07
N VAL A 95 1.52 -32.25 -5.83
CA VAL A 95 1.27 -32.81 -4.50
C VAL A 95 2.42 -32.53 -3.55
N PHE A 96 3.67 -32.61 -4.02
CA PHE A 96 4.82 -32.18 -3.22
C PHE A 96 4.65 -30.73 -2.75
N PHE A 97 4.32 -29.79 -3.65
CA PHE A 97 4.17 -28.39 -3.27
C PHE A 97 2.97 -28.13 -2.37
N VAL A 98 1.86 -28.82 -2.58
CA VAL A 98 0.72 -28.75 -1.66
C VAL A 98 1.13 -29.18 -0.25
N LEU A 99 1.81 -30.32 -0.11
CA LEU A 99 2.27 -30.81 1.19
C LEU A 99 3.34 -29.91 1.80
N PHE A 100 4.28 -29.42 0.99
CA PHE A 100 5.36 -28.54 1.43
C PHE A 100 4.78 -27.22 1.94
N ILE A 101 3.92 -26.55 1.17
CA ILE A 101 3.28 -25.28 1.55
C ILE A 101 2.40 -25.48 2.79
N ALA A 102 1.61 -26.55 2.86
CA ALA A 102 0.78 -26.84 4.04
C ALA A 102 1.64 -27.02 5.30
N LEU A 103 2.75 -27.76 5.19
CA LEU A 103 3.68 -27.96 6.30
C LEU A 103 4.37 -26.67 6.72
N THR A 104 4.90 -25.89 5.77
CA THR A 104 5.55 -24.62 6.11
C THR A 104 4.56 -23.63 6.70
N THR A 105 3.33 -23.56 6.19
CA THR A 105 2.24 -22.75 6.75
C THR A 105 1.98 -23.10 8.21
N ALA A 106 1.86 -24.40 8.52
CA ALA A 106 1.68 -24.88 9.88
C ALA A 106 2.86 -24.53 10.80
N LEU A 107 4.11 -24.65 10.31
CA LEU A 107 5.31 -24.28 11.07
C LEU A 107 5.43 -22.77 11.31
N THR A 108 5.01 -21.95 10.33
CA THR A 108 5.00 -20.48 10.47
C THR A 108 3.81 -19.94 11.26
N PHE A 109 2.76 -20.74 11.47
CA PHE A 109 1.49 -20.29 12.04
C PHE A 109 1.63 -19.51 13.36
N PRO A 110 2.41 -19.95 14.36
CA PRO A 110 2.55 -19.18 15.61
C PRO A 110 3.10 -17.77 15.38
N TYR A 111 4.05 -17.64 14.45
CA TYR A 111 4.63 -16.35 14.07
C TYR A 111 3.62 -15.51 13.28
N SER A 112 2.91 -16.09 12.31
CA SER A 112 1.86 -15.40 11.56
C SER A 112 0.72 -14.91 12.46
N MET A 113 0.34 -15.68 13.47
CA MET A 113 -0.64 -15.30 14.47
C MET A 113 -0.15 -14.13 15.33
N TYR A 114 1.11 -14.17 15.78
CA TYR A 114 1.67 -13.05 16.53
C TYR A 114 1.66 -11.76 15.69
N VAL A 115 2.20 -11.80 14.47
CA VAL A 115 2.33 -10.61 13.62
C VAL A 115 0.98 -10.10 13.15
N GLY A 116 0.12 -10.99 12.63
CA GLY A 116 -1.13 -10.62 11.97
C GLY A 116 -2.34 -10.46 12.89
N PHE A 117 -2.31 -11.04 14.09
CA PHE A 117 -3.41 -10.95 15.04
C PHE A 117 -2.98 -10.27 16.34
N THR A 118 -2.06 -10.87 17.10
CA THR A 118 -1.73 -10.40 18.46
C THR A 118 -1.17 -8.97 18.44
N ARG A 119 -0.12 -8.73 17.66
CA ARG A 119 0.54 -7.42 17.56
C ARG A 119 -0.42 -6.36 17.01
N GLU A 120 -1.23 -6.71 16.02
CA GLU A 120 -2.24 -5.79 15.47
C GLU A 120 -3.28 -5.36 16.52
N HIS A 121 -3.65 -6.25 17.44
CA HIS A 121 -4.55 -5.94 18.55
C HIS A 121 -3.85 -5.16 19.67
N GLU A 122 -2.60 -5.49 19.99
CA GLU A 122 -1.79 -4.77 20.99
C GLU A 122 -1.65 -3.29 20.63
N PHE A 123 -1.47 -2.98 19.35
CA PHE A 123 -1.44 -1.60 18.86
C PHE A 123 -2.82 -1.04 18.52
N GLY A 124 -3.88 -1.84 18.63
CA GLY A 124 -5.27 -1.42 18.43
C GLY A 124 -5.60 -1.08 16.98
N LEU A 125 -4.94 -1.71 16.01
CA LEU A 125 -5.07 -1.49 14.57
C LEU A 125 -6.00 -2.49 13.88
N SER A 126 -6.29 -3.63 14.52
CA SER A 126 -7.28 -4.62 14.07
C SER A 126 -8.61 -4.48 14.81
N ASN A 127 -9.69 -4.78 14.10
CA ASN A 127 -11.04 -4.93 14.63
C ASN A 127 -11.54 -6.39 14.54
N GLN A 128 -10.74 -7.32 14.01
CA GLN A 128 -11.17 -8.69 13.80
C GLN A 128 -11.26 -9.48 15.09
N THR A 129 -12.30 -10.30 15.24
CA THR A 129 -12.24 -11.38 16.22
C THR A 129 -11.23 -12.44 15.77
N TYR A 130 -10.76 -13.27 16.71
CA TYR A 130 -9.86 -14.38 16.37
C TYR A 130 -10.45 -15.29 15.30
N ASP A 131 -11.74 -15.63 15.39
CA ASP A 131 -12.41 -16.52 14.44
C ASP A 131 -12.47 -15.90 13.03
N ALA A 132 -12.76 -14.60 12.94
CA ALA A 132 -12.78 -13.89 11.67
C ALA A 132 -11.37 -13.84 11.03
N TRP A 133 -10.37 -13.46 11.82
CA TRP A 133 -8.97 -13.45 11.38
C TRP A 133 -8.49 -14.83 10.93
N PHE A 134 -8.80 -15.87 11.71
CA PHE A 134 -8.38 -17.24 11.41
C PHE A 134 -9.09 -17.80 10.17
N SER A 135 -10.37 -17.50 9.99
CA SER A 135 -11.12 -17.86 8.77
C SER A 135 -10.51 -17.22 7.52
N GLU A 136 -10.14 -15.95 7.60
CA GLU A 136 -9.47 -15.26 6.50
C GLU A 136 -8.04 -15.78 6.28
N TYR A 137 -7.32 -16.10 7.35
CA TYR A 137 -6.01 -16.77 7.26
C TYR A 137 -6.11 -18.10 6.51
N LEU A 138 -7.10 -18.93 6.82
CA LEU A 138 -7.35 -20.18 6.09
C LEU A 138 -7.77 -19.94 4.64
N THR A 139 -8.59 -18.92 4.39
CA THR A 139 -9.03 -18.55 3.03
C THR A 139 -7.84 -18.11 2.17
N GLY A 140 -7.00 -17.21 2.69
CA GLY A 140 -5.77 -16.78 2.04
C GLY A 140 -4.77 -17.92 1.87
N GLY A 141 -4.63 -18.77 2.89
CA GLY A 141 -3.83 -19.99 2.82
C GLY A 141 -4.29 -20.94 1.71
N ALA A 142 -5.60 -21.15 1.55
CA ALA A 142 -6.16 -21.98 0.49
C ALA A 142 -5.90 -21.40 -0.91
N VAL A 143 -6.09 -20.08 -1.09
CA VAL A 143 -5.76 -19.39 -2.35
C VAL A 143 -4.27 -19.53 -2.66
N GLY A 144 -3.41 -19.26 -1.68
CA GLY A 144 -1.95 -19.40 -1.81
C GLY A 144 -1.51 -20.82 -2.11
N LEU A 145 -2.12 -21.82 -1.49
CA LEU A 145 -1.86 -23.24 -1.73
C LEU A 145 -2.16 -23.63 -3.19
N VAL A 146 -3.32 -23.21 -3.72
CA VAL A 146 -3.73 -23.52 -5.10
C VAL A 146 -2.87 -22.77 -6.09
N MET A 147 -2.77 -21.44 -5.97
CA MET A 147 -2.02 -20.62 -6.92
C MET A 147 -0.52 -20.92 -6.87
N GLY A 148 0.05 -21.04 -5.67
CA GLY A 148 1.45 -21.39 -5.46
C GLY A 148 1.76 -22.80 -5.95
N GLY A 149 0.90 -23.78 -5.68
CA GLY A 149 1.04 -25.15 -6.18
C GLY A 149 1.06 -25.21 -7.71
N ILE A 150 0.16 -24.47 -8.38
CA ILE A 150 0.14 -24.36 -9.85
C ILE A 150 1.42 -23.69 -10.35
N PHE A 151 1.78 -22.53 -9.80
CA PHE A 151 2.95 -21.77 -10.21
C PHE A 151 4.25 -22.59 -10.06
N LEU A 152 4.47 -23.20 -8.91
CA LEU A 152 5.68 -23.99 -8.65
C LEU A 152 5.72 -25.26 -9.51
N THR A 153 4.56 -25.83 -9.86
CA THR A 153 4.49 -26.94 -10.83
C THR A 153 4.95 -26.50 -12.22
N ILE A 154 4.51 -25.33 -12.68
CA ILE A 154 4.96 -24.73 -13.95
C ILE A 154 6.45 -24.43 -13.90
N LEU A 155 6.92 -23.80 -12.81
CA LEU A 155 8.33 -23.47 -12.63
C LEU A 155 9.22 -24.72 -12.67
N TYR A 156 8.82 -25.80 -11.99
CA TYR A 156 9.57 -27.06 -12.03
C TYR A 156 9.45 -27.80 -13.35
N ALA A 157 8.38 -27.59 -14.13
CA ALA A 157 8.34 -28.04 -15.51
C ALA A 157 9.38 -27.32 -16.37
N ILE A 158 9.56 -26.00 -16.18
CA ILE A 158 10.60 -25.19 -16.84
C ILE A 158 12.00 -25.66 -16.42
N ILE A 159 12.25 -25.83 -15.11
CA ILE A 159 13.53 -26.30 -14.58
C ILE A 159 13.92 -27.64 -15.19
N ARG A 160 12.97 -28.59 -15.28
CA ARG A 160 13.22 -29.89 -15.94
C ARG A 160 13.53 -29.76 -17.42
N ARG A 161 12.88 -28.81 -18.12
CA ARG A 161 13.01 -28.66 -19.56
C ARG A 161 14.28 -27.91 -19.99
N ALA A 162 14.77 -27.02 -19.13
CA ALA A 162 15.91 -26.13 -19.39
C ALA A 162 16.78 -25.92 -18.13
N PRO A 163 17.37 -26.97 -17.52
CA PRO A 163 18.00 -26.89 -16.20
C PRO A 163 19.17 -25.92 -16.09
N ASN A 164 19.85 -25.58 -17.19
CA ASN A 164 20.98 -24.64 -17.20
C ASN A 164 20.56 -23.17 -17.42
N THR A 165 19.36 -22.95 -17.96
CA THR A 165 18.85 -21.61 -18.32
C THR A 165 17.47 -21.33 -17.74
N TRP A 166 17.02 -22.16 -16.79
CA TRP A 166 15.70 -22.07 -16.17
C TRP A 166 15.47 -20.72 -15.50
N TRP A 167 16.52 -20.06 -15.02
CA TRP A 167 16.44 -18.77 -14.35
C TRP A 167 15.93 -17.67 -15.30
N ILE A 168 16.21 -17.76 -16.61
CA ILE A 168 15.68 -16.85 -17.64
C ILE A 168 14.20 -17.11 -17.87
N TRP A 169 13.84 -18.36 -18.18
CA TRP A 169 12.46 -18.75 -18.48
C TRP A 169 11.55 -18.68 -17.25
N GLY A 170 12.10 -18.98 -16.08
CA GLY A 170 11.46 -18.87 -14.79
C GLY A 170 11.12 -17.42 -14.47
N ALA A 171 12.03 -16.47 -14.72
CA ALA A 171 11.73 -15.05 -14.55
C ALA A 171 10.57 -14.59 -15.47
N GLY A 172 10.54 -15.08 -16.72
CA GLY A 172 9.41 -14.85 -17.63
C GLY A 172 8.09 -15.44 -17.10
N ALA A 173 8.13 -16.68 -16.59
CA ALA A 173 6.96 -17.33 -15.99
C ALA A 173 6.47 -16.62 -14.72
N THR A 174 7.39 -16.16 -13.87
CA THR A 174 7.08 -15.33 -12.69
C THR A 174 6.40 -14.03 -13.09
N SER A 175 6.91 -13.36 -14.12
CA SER A 175 6.33 -12.12 -14.64
C SER A 175 4.91 -12.32 -15.17
N ALA A 176 4.71 -13.39 -15.96
CA ALA A 176 3.39 -13.76 -16.45
C ALA A 176 2.42 -14.13 -15.31
N PHE A 177 2.92 -14.82 -14.28
CA PHE A 177 2.14 -15.16 -13.09
C PHE A 177 1.74 -13.90 -12.30
N PHE A 178 2.64 -12.93 -12.11
CA PHE A 178 2.30 -11.66 -11.45
C PHE A 178 1.31 -10.84 -12.26
N ALA A 179 1.47 -10.75 -13.58
CA ALA A 179 0.50 -10.08 -14.44
C ALA A 179 -0.89 -10.75 -14.36
N PHE A 180 -0.93 -12.08 -14.37
CA PHE A 180 -2.16 -12.84 -14.18
C PHE A 180 -2.78 -12.59 -12.80
N ALA A 181 -1.99 -12.62 -11.73
CA ALA A 181 -2.45 -12.36 -10.37
C ALA A 181 -3.00 -10.93 -10.21
N ALA A 182 -2.32 -9.92 -10.78
CA ALA A 182 -2.78 -8.54 -10.79
C ALA A 182 -4.13 -8.38 -11.53
N LEU A 183 -4.34 -9.17 -12.59
CA LEU A 183 -5.60 -9.18 -13.34
C LEU A 183 -6.75 -9.81 -12.54
N ILE A 184 -6.52 -10.97 -11.92
CA ILE A 184 -7.60 -11.71 -11.24
C ILE A 184 -7.84 -11.25 -9.81
N GLY A 185 -6.84 -10.64 -9.16
CA GLY A 185 -6.85 -10.29 -7.74
C GLY A 185 -8.08 -9.49 -7.35
N PRO A 186 -8.30 -8.29 -7.94
CA PRO A 186 -9.42 -7.43 -7.58
C PRO A 186 -10.80 -8.04 -7.86
N VAL A 187 -10.90 -8.92 -8.86
CA VAL A 187 -12.19 -9.46 -9.33
C VAL A 187 -12.58 -10.74 -8.60
N PHE A 188 -11.61 -11.60 -8.29
CA PHE A 188 -11.86 -12.94 -7.76
C PHE A 188 -11.27 -13.19 -6.39
N ILE A 189 -10.19 -12.52 -6.01
CA ILE A 189 -9.49 -12.76 -4.74
C ILE A 189 -9.96 -11.78 -3.67
N SER A 190 -9.90 -10.47 -3.93
CA SER A 190 -10.32 -9.45 -2.97
C SER A 190 -11.76 -9.63 -2.47
N PRO A 191 -12.74 -10.04 -3.30
CA PRO A 191 -14.11 -10.30 -2.84
C PRO A 191 -14.27 -11.51 -1.91
N LEU A 192 -13.25 -12.36 -1.76
CA LEU A 192 -13.26 -13.44 -0.76
C LEU A 192 -13.13 -12.92 0.67
N PHE A 193 -12.56 -11.72 0.81
CA PHE A 193 -12.28 -11.11 2.11
C PHE A 193 -13.24 -9.97 2.40
N ASN A 194 -13.57 -9.15 1.41
CA ASN A 194 -14.31 -7.89 1.60
C ASN A 194 -15.47 -7.78 0.62
N GLU A 195 -16.53 -7.11 1.04
CA GLU A 195 -17.66 -6.76 0.20
C GLU A 195 -17.37 -5.44 -0.51
N TYR A 196 -17.60 -5.43 -1.83
CA TYR A 196 -17.44 -4.25 -2.67
C TYR A 196 -18.81 -3.79 -3.13
N LYS A 197 -19.27 -2.64 -2.61
CA LYS A 197 -20.59 -2.06 -2.96
C LYS A 197 -20.40 -0.76 -3.73
N PRO A 198 -21.30 -0.41 -4.65
CA PRO A 198 -21.33 0.95 -5.19
C PRO A 198 -21.41 1.97 -4.05
N MET A 199 -20.52 2.96 -4.07
CA MET A 199 -20.53 4.08 -3.16
C MET A 199 -21.86 4.82 -3.32
N ARG A 200 -22.45 5.23 -2.19
CA ARG A 200 -23.69 6.00 -2.18
C ARG A 200 -23.56 7.26 -3.03
N ASP A 201 -24.61 7.57 -3.79
CA ASP A 201 -24.65 8.79 -4.59
C ASP A 201 -24.61 10.03 -3.70
N GLY A 202 -23.79 11.01 -4.09
CA GLY A 202 -23.56 12.25 -3.36
C GLY A 202 -22.47 13.10 -4.03
N GLU A 203 -22.25 14.29 -3.49
CA GLU A 203 -21.27 15.27 -4.01
C GLU A 203 -19.86 14.66 -4.12
N LEU A 204 -19.38 14.03 -3.05
CA LEU A 204 -18.05 13.41 -3.03
C LEU A 204 -17.87 12.35 -4.13
N LYS A 205 -18.87 11.51 -4.39
CA LYS A 205 -18.81 10.52 -5.48
C LYS A 205 -18.70 11.22 -6.84
N GLN A 206 -19.47 12.28 -7.06
CA GLN A 206 -19.42 13.05 -8.30
C GLN A 206 -18.09 13.78 -8.49
N GLU A 207 -17.51 14.30 -7.41
CA GLU A 207 -16.18 14.90 -7.42
C GLU A 207 -15.10 13.88 -7.81
N ILE A 208 -15.12 12.68 -7.21
CA ILE A 208 -14.18 11.60 -7.55
C ILE A 208 -14.32 11.20 -9.02
N LEU A 209 -15.56 11.02 -9.51
CA LEU A 209 -15.81 10.71 -10.92
C LEU A 209 -15.39 11.85 -11.85
N SER A 210 -15.54 13.10 -11.42
CA SER A 210 -15.08 14.27 -12.19
C SER A 210 -13.56 14.30 -12.29
N LEU A 211 -12.86 14.05 -11.18
CA LEU A 211 -11.41 13.94 -11.13
C LEU A 211 -10.90 12.78 -12.01
N ALA A 212 -11.60 11.64 -12.00
CA ALA A 212 -11.26 10.53 -12.88
C ALA A 212 -11.40 10.92 -14.37
N ARG A 213 -12.50 11.58 -14.74
CA ARG A 213 -12.74 12.06 -16.11
C ARG A 213 -11.72 13.10 -16.56
N SER A 214 -11.34 14.05 -15.70
CA SER A 214 -10.34 15.07 -16.05
C SER A 214 -8.95 14.47 -16.29
N ASN A 215 -8.69 13.28 -15.76
CA ASN A 215 -7.43 12.55 -15.88
C ASN A 215 -7.51 11.37 -16.85
N GLY A 216 -8.58 11.28 -17.66
CA GLY A 216 -8.70 10.26 -18.72
C GLY A 216 -8.93 8.84 -18.22
N ILE A 217 -9.38 8.66 -16.97
CA ILE A 217 -9.61 7.35 -16.38
C ILE A 217 -11.02 6.87 -16.73
N PRO A 218 -11.18 5.74 -17.47
CA PRO A 218 -12.46 5.29 -18.01
C PRO A 218 -13.29 4.52 -16.97
N VAL A 219 -13.62 5.16 -15.85
CA VAL A 219 -14.42 4.57 -14.77
C VAL A 219 -15.86 5.09 -14.80
N LYS A 220 -16.81 4.23 -14.43
CA LYS A 220 -18.24 4.56 -14.39
C LYS A 220 -18.82 4.61 -12.97
N ASP A 221 -18.15 3.98 -12.01
CA ASP A 221 -18.63 3.89 -10.64
C ASP A 221 -17.47 3.85 -9.65
N VAL A 222 -17.78 4.19 -8.40
CA VAL A 222 -16.85 4.21 -7.27
C VAL A 222 -17.36 3.18 -6.28
N PHE A 223 -16.48 2.33 -5.76
CA PHE A 223 -16.86 1.26 -4.84
C PHE A 223 -16.38 1.55 -3.42
N GLU A 224 -17.27 1.34 -2.45
CA GLU A 224 -16.96 1.29 -1.03
C GLU A 224 -16.61 -0.15 -0.64
N VAL A 225 -15.58 -0.30 0.20
CA VAL A 225 -15.08 -1.58 0.72
C VAL A 225 -15.21 -1.61 2.23
N ASP A 226 -15.77 -2.69 2.78
CA ASP A 226 -16.04 -2.89 4.21
C ASP A 226 -14.80 -3.23 5.06
N ALA A 227 -13.68 -2.52 4.86
CA ALA A 227 -12.40 -2.84 5.51
C ALA A 227 -12.42 -2.58 7.03
N SER A 228 -13.37 -1.79 7.55
CA SER A 228 -13.50 -1.50 8.98
C SER A 228 -13.77 -2.75 9.82
N LYS A 229 -14.33 -3.82 9.23
CA LYS A 229 -14.46 -5.11 9.93
C LYS A 229 -13.10 -5.74 10.24
N GLN A 230 -12.06 -5.34 9.50
CA GLN A 230 -10.71 -5.90 9.62
C GLN A 230 -9.78 -4.96 10.37
N THR A 231 -9.73 -3.70 9.96
CA THR A 231 -8.68 -2.77 10.38
C THR A 231 -9.22 -1.37 10.58
N LYS A 232 -8.46 -0.51 11.27
CA LYS A 232 -8.72 0.93 11.38
C LYS A 232 -7.97 1.78 10.36
N ARG A 233 -7.14 1.14 9.52
CA ARG A 233 -6.32 1.81 8.51
C ARG A 233 -7.18 2.36 7.37
N ILE A 234 -6.80 3.52 6.86
CA ILE A 234 -7.38 4.13 5.67
C ILE A 234 -6.68 3.60 4.41
N SER A 235 -7.43 3.39 3.34
CA SER A 235 -6.88 2.95 2.05
C SER A 235 -7.88 3.22 0.93
N ALA A 236 -7.34 3.48 -0.26
CA ALA A 236 -8.05 3.45 -1.52
C ALA A 236 -7.18 2.77 -2.56
N ASN A 237 -7.73 2.52 -3.74
CA ASN A 237 -6.99 2.07 -4.90
C ASN A 237 -7.73 2.40 -6.20
N VAL A 238 -6.96 2.59 -7.27
CA VAL A 238 -7.46 2.59 -8.64
C VAL A 238 -6.76 1.47 -9.39
N GLN A 239 -7.55 0.51 -9.86
CA GLN A 239 -7.01 -0.69 -10.52
C GLN A 239 -7.73 -0.93 -11.83
N GLY A 240 -7.00 -1.47 -12.81
CA GLY A 240 -7.60 -1.77 -14.09
C GLY A 240 -6.60 -2.31 -15.10
N LEU A 241 -7.06 -3.27 -15.91
CA LEU A 241 -6.34 -3.81 -17.05
C LEU A 241 -7.33 -4.03 -18.21
N PHE A 242 -6.84 -3.90 -19.44
CA PHE A 242 -7.61 -4.19 -20.66
C PHE A 242 -8.96 -3.46 -20.76
N GLY A 243 -9.01 -2.18 -20.38
CA GLY A 243 -10.21 -1.36 -20.49
C GLY A 243 -11.26 -1.59 -19.38
N THR A 244 -10.92 -2.38 -18.36
CA THR A 244 -11.67 -2.43 -17.10
C THR A 244 -10.98 -1.53 -16.08
N THR A 245 -11.73 -0.69 -15.37
CA THR A 245 -11.21 0.15 -14.30
C THR A 245 -12.17 0.14 -13.12
N ARG A 246 -11.64 -0.06 -11.92
CA ARG A 246 -12.35 0.02 -10.66
C ARG A 246 -11.65 1.04 -9.78
N ILE A 247 -12.42 2.02 -9.32
CA ILE A 247 -12.04 2.86 -8.20
C ILE A 247 -12.66 2.26 -6.95
N SER A 248 -11.86 2.03 -5.92
CA SER A 248 -12.38 1.63 -4.62
C SER A 248 -11.71 2.35 -3.47
N LEU A 249 -12.48 2.62 -2.42
CA LEU A 249 -12.01 3.21 -1.18
C LEU A 249 -12.67 2.51 -0.01
N ASN A 250 -11.93 2.36 1.09
CA ASN A 250 -12.49 1.73 2.26
C ASN A 250 -13.37 2.68 3.08
N ASP A 251 -14.32 2.09 3.79
CA ASP A 251 -15.22 2.75 4.73
C ASP A 251 -14.46 3.57 5.81
N ASN A 252 -13.29 3.13 6.26
CA ASN A 252 -12.45 3.91 7.17
C ASN A 252 -12.05 5.27 6.59
N LEU A 253 -11.65 5.34 5.32
CA LEU A 253 -11.30 6.60 4.66
C LEU A 253 -12.52 7.51 4.54
N LEU A 254 -13.69 6.96 4.20
CA LEU A 254 -14.94 7.72 4.11
C LEU A 254 -15.39 8.27 5.47
N ASN A 255 -15.23 7.49 6.54
CA ASN A 255 -15.70 7.85 7.87
C ASN A 255 -14.74 8.79 8.61
N LYS A 256 -13.43 8.69 8.35
CA LYS A 256 -12.40 9.51 9.01
C LYS A 256 -11.97 10.70 8.16
N GLY A 257 -12.19 10.67 6.85
CA GLY A 257 -11.67 11.62 5.89
C GLY A 257 -12.58 12.82 5.66
N THR A 258 -12.02 14.02 5.52
CA THR A 258 -12.76 15.16 4.94
C THR A 258 -12.84 15.02 3.41
N PRO A 259 -13.79 15.69 2.71
CA PRO A 259 -13.84 15.63 1.25
C PRO A 259 -12.53 16.01 0.56
N ALA A 260 -11.81 17.01 1.07
CA ALA A 260 -10.50 17.42 0.56
C ALA A 260 -9.44 16.32 0.72
N GLU A 261 -9.41 15.66 1.89
CA GLU A 261 -8.51 14.53 2.13
C GLU A 261 -8.83 13.33 1.24
N VAL A 262 -10.12 13.00 1.06
CA VAL A 262 -10.53 11.92 0.16
C VAL A 262 -10.13 12.24 -1.27
N ARG A 263 -10.37 13.47 -1.76
CA ARG A 263 -9.91 13.90 -3.09
C ARG A 263 -8.40 13.80 -3.25
N ALA A 264 -7.63 14.18 -2.23
CA ALA A 264 -6.17 14.07 -2.24
C ALA A 264 -5.71 12.60 -2.35
N VAL A 265 -6.26 11.70 -1.53
CA VAL A 265 -5.97 10.26 -1.61
C VAL A 265 -6.37 9.72 -2.98
N MET A 266 -7.58 10.02 -3.45
CA MET A 266 -8.03 9.51 -4.74
C MET A 266 -7.17 10.01 -5.90
N ALA A 267 -6.69 11.24 -5.86
CA ALA A 267 -5.79 11.77 -6.88
C ALA A 267 -4.44 11.05 -6.90
N HIS A 268 -3.90 10.72 -5.72
CA HIS A 268 -2.69 9.90 -5.59
C HIS A 268 -2.91 8.50 -6.18
N GLU A 269 -3.99 7.82 -5.81
CA GLU A 269 -4.32 6.49 -6.36
C GLU A 269 -4.53 6.52 -7.89
N MET A 270 -5.14 7.59 -8.41
CA MET A 270 -5.25 7.82 -9.85
C MET A 270 -3.89 8.03 -10.52
N GLY A 271 -2.92 8.62 -9.81
CA GLY A 271 -1.53 8.73 -10.26
C GLY A 271 -0.90 7.36 -10.54
N HIS A 272 -1.05 6.40 -9.62
CA HIS A 272 -0.58 5.02 -9.85
C HIS A 272 -1.16 4.39 -11.12
N TYR A 273 -2.44 4.63 -11.38
CA TYR A 273 -3.10 4.12 -12.57
C TYR A 273 -2.58 4.80 -13.85
N VAL A 274 -2.51 6.14 -13.86
CA VAL A 274 -2.16 6.92 -15.05
C VAL A 274 -0.68 6.76 -15.42
N LEU A 275 0.19 6.69 -14.43
CA LEU A 275 1.63 6.45 -14.62
C LEU A 275 1.97 4.97 -14.86
N ALA A 276 0.96 4.09 -14.87
CA ALA A 276 1.11 2.66 -15.12
C ALA A 276 2.08 1.95 -14.16
N HIS A 277 2.12 2.36 -12.89
CA HIS A 277 3.01 1.80 -11.88
C HIS A 277 2.84 0.27 -11.70
N VAL A 278 1.64 -0.29 -11.96
CA VAL A 278 1.45 -1.75 -11.96
C VAL A 278 2.30 -2.44 -13.03
N ASN A 279 2.38 -1.87 -14.24
CA ASN A 279 3.17 -2.44 -15.34
C ASN A 279 4.67 -2.32 -15.04
N GLU A 280 5.07 -1.20 -14.45
CA GLU A 280 6.44 -0.97 -14.00
C GLU A 280 6.85 -1.95 -12.90
N MET A 281 5.98 -2.18 -11.91
CA MET A 281 6.23 -3.18 -10.86
C MET A 281 6.33 -4.60 -11.41
N ILE A 282 5.57 -4.95 -12.46
CA ILE A 282 5.72 -6.23 -13.17
C ILE A 282 7.09 -6.31 -13.87
N ALA A 283 7.56 -5.22 -14.47
CA ALA A 283 8.89 -5.16 -15.09
C ALA A 283 10.01 -5.27 -14.04
N TYR A 284 9.90 -4.57 -12.91
CA TYR A 284 10.82 -4.72 -11.79
C TYR A 284 10.83 -6.15 -11.25
N ALA A 285 9.66 -6.76 -11.06
CA ALA A 285 9.56 -8.14 -10.64
C ALA A 285 10.24 -9.10 -11.63
N ALA A 286 10.15 -8.84 -12.94
CA ALA A 286 10.84 -9.62 -13.96
C ALA A 286 12.37 -9.57 -13.81
N ILE A 287 12.93 -8.35 -13.68
CA ILE A 287 14.36 -8.11 -13.54
C ILE A 287 14.89 -8.69 -12.22
N LEU A 288 14.20 -8.43 -11.11
CA LEU A 288 14.58 -8.94 -9.80
C LEU A 288 14.49 -10.46 -9.75
N SER A 289 13.46 -11.07 -10.34
CA SER A 289 13.34 -12.53 -10.43
C SER A 289 14.46 -13.14 -11.26
N LEU A 290 14.88 -12.49 -12.35
CA LEU A 290 16.00 -12.94 -13.17
C LEU A 290 17.29 -12.99 -12.35
N ILE A 291 17.60 -11.90 -11.62
CA ILE A 291 18.79 -11.80 -10.77
C ILE A 291 18.70 -12.83 -9.63
N ALA A 292 17.56 -12.89 -8.93
CA ALA A 292 17.35 -13.79 -7.80
C ALA A 292 17.46 -15.26 -8.24
N PHE A 293 16.86 -15.64 -9.37
CA PHE A 293 16.95 -17.01 -9.89
C PHE A 293 18.33 -17.36 -10.42
N ALA A 294 19.08 -16.41 -10.97
CA ALA A 294 20.49 -16.63 -11.33
C ALA A 294 21.32 -16.91 -10.08
N ILE A 295 21.20 -16.08 -9.03
CA ILE A 295 21.87 -16.31 -7.74
C ILE A 295 21.45 -17.67 -7.15
N ALA A 296 20.13 -17.97 -7.17
CA ALA A 296 19.58 -19.23 -6.71
C ALA A 296 20.16 -20.43 -7.47
N HIS A 297 20.30 -20.34 -8.79
CA HIS A 297 20.88 -21.40 -9.61
C HIS A 297 22.32 -21.72 -9.20
N PHE A 298 23.19 -20.71 -9.13
CA PHE A 298 24.61 -20.93 -8.79
C PHE A 298 24.78 -21.37 -7.33
N GLY A 299 24.09 -20.72 -6.39
CA GLY A 299 24.20 -21.08 -4.98
C GLY A 299 23.53 -22.42 -4.67
N PHE A 300 22.48 -22.83 -5.40
CA PHE A 300 21.93 -24.18 -5.28
C PHE A 300 22.99 -25.23 -5.60
N HIS A 301 23.72 -25.09 -6.72
CA HIS A 301 24.78 -26.01 -7.10
C HIS A 301 25.94 -26.01 -6.09
N ALA A 302 26.33 -24.83 -5.59
CA ALA A 302 27.38 -24.73 -4.58
C ALA A 302 26.99 -25.41 -3.26
N LEU A 303 25.80 -25.13 -2.75
CA LEU A 303 25.32 -25.68 -1.48
C LEU A 303 25.06 -27.19 -1.58
N THR A 304 24.41 -27.65 -2.65
CA THR A 304 24.11 -29.07 -2.84
C THR A 304 25.34 -29.90 -3.19
N GLY A 305 26.39 -29.30 -3.78
CA GLY A 305 27.68 -29.96 -3.95
C GLY A 305 28.36 -30.35 -2.63
N VAL A 306 28.07 -29.62 -1.54
CA VAL A 306 28.63 -29.88 -0.21
C VAL A 306 27.64 -30.65 0.67
N PHE A 307 26.39 -30.21 0.72
CA PHE A 307 25.39 -30.70 1.67
C PHE A 307 24.32 -31.59 1.03
N GLY A 308 24.28 -31.73 -0.29
CA GLY A 308 23.20 -32.43 -1.00
C GLY A 308 22.99 -33.87 -0.53
N GLY A 309 24.09 -34.61 -0.29
CA GLY A 309 24.04 -35.96 0.27
C GLY A 309 23.48 -36.00 1.71
N ILE A 310 23.76 -34.98 2.52
CA ILE A 310 23.23 -34.86 3.89
C ILE A 310 21.74 -34.53 3.85
N TRP A 311 21.32 -33.61 2.98
CA TRP A 311 19.93 -33.17 2.85
C TRP A 311 19.04 -34.13 2.03
N GLY A 312 19.63 -35.08 1.31
CA GLY A 312 18.90 -36.00 0.44
C GLY A 312 18.36 -35.34 -0.84
N ILE A 313 19.01 -34.28 -1.30
CA ILE A 313 18.67 -33.54 -2.52
C ILE A 313 19.47 -34.12 -3.69
N ARG A 314 18.78 -34.46 -4.78
CA ARG A 314 19.40 -35.12 -5.94
C ARG A 314 20.04 -34.11 -6.89
N ASP A 315 19.26 -33.18 -7.41
CA ASP A 315 19.66 -32.14 -8.36
C ASP A 315 18.64 -30.99 -8.36
N ILE A 316 18.81 -29.98 -9.20
CA ILE A 316 17.92 -28.80 -9.25
C ILE A 316 16.50 -29.13 -9.71
N THR A 317 16.30 -30.25 -10.41
CA THR A 317 14.99 -30.71 -10.87
C THR A 317 14.20 -31.45 -9.78
N ASP A 318 14.86 -31.74 -8.65
CA ASP A 318 14.29 -32.35 -7.46
C ASP A 318 13.37 -31.35 -6.71
N PRO A 319 12.07 -31.61 -6.57
CA PRO A 319 11.18 -30.74 -5.81
C PRO A 319 11.64 -30.51 -4.36
N ALA A 320 12.29 -31.49 -3.72
CA ALA A 320 12.84 -31.32 -2.37
C ALA A 320 13.92 -30.21 -2.32
N GLY A 321 14.58 -29.96 -3.46
CA GLY A 321 15.54 -28.86 -3.62
C GLY A 321 14.91 -27.47 -3.44
N PHE A 322 13.58 -27.36 -3.51
CA PHE A 322 12.89 -26.10 -3.27
C PHE A 322 13.15 -25.55 -1.87
N ALA A 323 13.40 -26.39 -0.86
CA ALA A 323 13.79 -25.91 0.47
C ALA A 323 15.12 -25.13 0.46
N VAL A 324 16.07 -25.52 -0.40
CA VAL A 324 17.32 -24.76 -0.61
C VAL A 324 17.02 -23.44 -1.33
N ILE A 325 16.21 -23.50 -2.39
CA ILE A 325 15.81 -22.31 -3.16
C ILE A 325 15.07 -21.31 -2.27
N SER A 326 14.09 -21.76 -1.47
CA SER A 326 13.31 -20.89 -0.57
C SER A 326 14.20 -20.21 0.48
N MET A 327 15.13 -20.96 1.09
CA MET A 327 16.11 -20.39 2.01
C MET A 327 16.95 -19.28 1.34
N MET A 328 17.43 -19.53 0.12
CA MET A 328 18.20 -18.54 -0.63
C MET A 328 17.36 -17.32 -0.99
N LEU A 329 16.12 -17.52 -1.44
CA LEU A 329 15.20 -16.42 -1.75
C LEU A 329 14.89 -15.58 -0.50
N SER A 330 14.79 -16.18 0.69
CA SER A 330 14.65 -15.42 1.95
C SER A 330 15.88 -14.55 2.24
N ILE A 331 17.10 -15.06 2.02
CA ILE A 331 18.33 -14.28 2.20
C ILE A 331 18.42 -13.15 1.17
N ILE A 332 18.14 -13.46 -0.10
CA ILE A 332 18.15 -12.48 -1.19
C ILE A 332 17.11 -11.39 -0.92
N GLY A 333 15.91 -11.76 -0.48
CA GLY A 333 14.85 -10.81 -0.12
C GLY A 333 15.26 -9.87 1.01
N LEU A 334 15.82 -10.41 2.09
CA LEU A 334 16.34 -9.61 3.22
C LEU A 334 17.35 -8.56 2.74
N VAL A 335 18.35 -8.98 1.96
CA VAL A 335 19.39 -8.08 1.42
C VAL A 335 18.83 -7.12 0.37
N GLY A 336 17.84 -7.57 -0.40
CA GLY A 336 17.16 -6.79 -1.44
C GLY A 336 16.18 -5.75 -0.92
N THR A 337 15.84 -5.76 0.38
CA THR A 337 14.83 -4.87 0.98
C THR A 337 15.02 -3.39 0.61
N PRO A 338 16.22 -2.77 0.71
CA PRO A 338 16.37 -1.35 0.35
C PRO A 338 16.11 -1.07 -1.13
N ILE A 339 16.37 -2.06 -2.01
CA ILE A 339 16.16 -1.94 -3.45
C ILE A 339 14.67 -1.94 -3.75
N THR A 340 13.93 -2.93 -3.23
CA THR A 340 12.48 -3.02 -3.42
C THR A 340 11.75 -1.85 -2.79
N ASN A 341 12.16 -1.44 -1.59
CA ASN A 341 11.60 -0.26 -0.92
C ASN A 341 11.84 1.02 -1.71
N SER A 342 13.02 1.17 -2.33
CA SER A 342 13.31 2.34 -3.16
C SER A 342 12.50 2.37 -4.45
N MET A 343 12.27 1.22 -5.10
CA MET A 343 11.40 1.13 -6.28
C MET A 343 9.97 1.55 -5.97
N VAL A 344 9.40 1.05 -4.85
CA VAL A 344 8.05 1.46 -4.43
C VAL A 344 8.03 2.95 -4.08
N ARG A 345 9.02 3.44 -3.33
CA ARG A 345 9.08 4.84 -2.89
C ARG A 345 9.20 5.82 -4.06
N MET A 346 9.82 5.42 -5.17
CA MET A 346 9.84 6.21 -6.41
C MET A 346 8.43 6.35 -6.98
N ASN A 347 7.72 5.24 -7.19
CA ASN A 347 6.33 5.24 -7.67
C ASN A 347 5.41 6.08 -6.76
N GLU A 348 5.59 5.97 -5.44
CA GLU A 348 4.84 6.76 -4.46
C GLU A 348 5.12 8.26 -4.59
N ALA A 349 6.38 8.68 -4.75
CA ALA A 349 6.74 10.08 -4.93
C ALA A 349 6.18 10.66 -6.25
N GLU A 350 6.14 9.86 -7.31
CA GLU A 350 5.54 10.26 -8.58
C GLU A 350 4.01 10.39 -8.47
N ALA A 351 3.35 9.41 -7.83
CA ALA A 351 1.91 9.43 -7.59
C ALA A 351 1.49 10.58 -6.66
N ASP A 352 2.33 10.92 -5.69
CA ASP A 352 2.17 12.04 -4.77
C ASP A 352 2.15 13.40 -5.51
N ILE A 353 3.16 13.67 -6.34
CA ILE A 353 3.21 14.90 -7.15
C ILE A 353 2.06 14.93 -8.17
N TYR A 354 1.75 13.79 -8.79
CA TYR A 354 0.60 13.67 -9.68
C TYR A 354 -0.70 14.05 -8.95
N GLY A 355 -0.91 13.47 -7.77
CA GLY A 355 -2.11 13.68 -6.96
C GLY A 355 -2.27 15.14 -6.53
N LEU A 356 -1.19 15.79 -6.11
CA LEU A 356 -1.18 17.22 -5.79
C LEU A 356 -1.57 18.08 -6.99
N ASN A 357 -1.01 17.79 -8.17
CA ASN A 357 -1.35 18.51 -9.41
C ASN A 357 -2.82 18.32 -9.83
N ALA A 358 -3.34 17.10 -9.67
CA ALA A 358 -4.69 16.73 -10.08
C ALA A 358 -5.78 17.23 -9.12
N ALA A 359 -5.61 17.04 -7.80
CA ALA A 359 -6.61 17.47 -6.80
C ALA A 359 -6.47 18.94 -6.39
N ARG A 360 -5.24 19.47 -6.39
CA ARG A 360 -4.89 20.78 -5.80
C ARG A 360 -5.32 20.93 -4.33
N GLU A 361 -5.19 19.86 -3.56
CA GLU A 361 -5.55 19.78 -2.14
C GLU A 361 -4.32 19.57 -1.24
N PRO A 362 -3.34 20.49 -1.19
CA PRO A 362 -2.10 20.28 -0.43
C PRO A 362 -2.33 20.15 1.08
N ASP A 363 -3.28 20.88 1.66
CA ASP A 363 -3.59 20.79 3.09
C ASP A 363 -4.33 19.48 3.42
N GLY A 364 -5.23 19.04 2.53
CA GLY A 364 -5.89 17.72 2.63
C GLY A 364 -4.88 16.58 2.53
N PHE A 365 -3.92 16.70 1.61
CA PHE A 365 -2.83 15.75 1.46
C PHE A 365 -1.92 15.70 2.70
N ALA A 366 -1.52 16.85 3.24
CA ALA A 366 -0.72 16.89 4.47
C ALA A 366 -1.47 16.27 5.66
N THR A 367 -2.78 16.56 5.78
CA THR A 367 -3.59 16.06 6.89
C THR A 367 -3.78 14.55 6.79
N ILE A 368 -4.02 13.99 5.60
CA ILE A 368 -4.13 12.54 5.45
C ILE A 368 -2.78 11.84 5.69
N ALA A 369 -1.66 12.44 5.29
CA ALA A 369 -0.32 11.93 5.60
C ALA A 369 -0.06 11.84 7.11
N LEU A 370 -0.59 12.78 7.90
CA LEU A 370 -0.53 12.72 9.36
C LEU A 370 -1.41 11.60 9.95
N LYS A 371 -2.52 11.22 9.31
CA LYS A 371 -3.34 10.08 9.78
C LYS A 371 -2.61 8.75 9.68
N LEU A 372 -1.59 8.66 8.81
CA LEU A 372 -0.69 7.51 8.76
C LEU A 372 0.12 7.36 10.06
N ALA A 373 0.23 8.41 10.89
CA ALA A 373 0.86 8.35 12.20
C ALA A 373 0.17 7.37 13.16
N GLU A 374 -1.03 6.85 12.86
CA GLU A 374 -1.59 5.75 13.64
C GLU A 374 -0.74 4.46 13.53
N TYR A 375 0.03 4.28 12.45
CA TYR A 375 0.74 3.04 12.13
C TYR A 375 2.06 3.21 11.37
N ARG A 376 2.56 4.44 11.24
CA ARG A 376 3.82 4.76 10.55
C ARG A 376 4.53 5.92 11.23
N LYS A 377 5.78 5.70 11.62
CA LYS A 377 6.68 6.74 12.15
C LYS A 377 6.79 7.88 11.14
N LEU A 378 6.44 9.08 11.57
CA LEU A 378 6.34 10.24 10.67
C LEU A 378 7.70 10.82 10.28
N ASP A 379 8.66 10.77 11.19
CA ASP A 379 9.93 11.50 11.10
C ASP A 379 11.13 10.55 11.34
N PRO A 380 11.47 9.70 10.35
CA PRO A 380 12.67 8.87 10.39
C PRO A 380 13.94 9.67 10.07
N THR A 381 15.07 9.12 10.47
CA THR A 381 16.36 9.52 9.91
C THR A 381 16.46 9.11 8.42
N PRO A 382 17.32 9.77 7.62
CA PRO A 382 17.51 9.40 6.21
C PRO A 382 17.88 7.93 5.98
N TRP A 383 18.64 7.33 6.90
CA TRP A 383 19.01 5.92 6.83
C TRP A 383 17.83 4.99 7.12
N GLU A 384 17.00 5.33 8.09
CA GLU A 384 15.78 4.57 8.34
C GLU A 384 14.86 4.61 7.13
N GLU A 385 14.64 5.80 6.53
CA GLU A 385 13.80 5.96 5.34
C GLU A 385 14.35 5.20 4.13
N PHE A 386 15.66 5.25 3.89
CA PHE A 386 16.28 4.52 2.80
C PHE A 386 16.11 3.00 2.91
N VAL A 387 16.31 2.44 4.11
CA VAL A 387 16.34 0.99 4.33
C VAL A 387 14.94 0.41 4.52
N PHE A 388 14.10 1.04 5.36
CA PHE A 388 12.89 0.41 5.89
C PHE A 388 11.57 0.95 5.33
N TYR A 389 11.59 2.07 4.61
CA TYR A 389 10.37 2.72 4.13
C TYR A 389 10.14 2.43 2.66
N ASP A 390 9.06 1.70 2.39
CA ASP A 390 8.52 1.46 1.06
C ASP A 390 7.75 2.67 0.48
N HIS A 391 7.20 3.55 1.32
CA HIS A 391 6.62 4.84 0.89
C HIS A 391 7.33 5.99 1.60
N PRO A 392 7.33 7.21 1.04
CA PRO A 392 7.94 8.37 1.69
C PRO A 392 7.40 8.57 3.12
N SER A 393 8.25 9.08 4.00
CA SER A 393 7.86 9.37 5.39
C SER A 393 6.75 10.42 5.46
N GLY A 394 6.04 10.46 6.58
CA GLY A 394 5.01 11.48 6.80
C GLY A 394 5.59 12.90 6.68
N ARG A 395 6.80 13.12 7.19
CA ARG A 395 7.57 14.35 6.98
C ARG A 395 7.80 14.63 5.50
N SER A 396 8.32 13.65 4.73
CA SER A 396 8.59 13.82 3.29
C SER A 396 7.33 14.23 2.53
N ARG A 397 6.20 13.56 2.80
CA ARG A 397 4.91 13.83 2.16
C ARG A 397 4.33 15.20 2.52
N VAL A 398 4.34 15.56 3.82
CA VAL A 398 3.87 16.88 4.29
C VAL A 398 4.75 17.99 3.70
N SER A 399 6.08 17.82 3.75
CA SER A 399 7.04 18.77 3.21
C SER A 399 6.78 19.04 1.73
N MET A 400 6.67 17.98 0.93
CA MET A 400 6.38 18.09 -0.49
C MET A 400 5.03 18.79 -0.76
N ALA A 401 3.98 18.49 0.01
CA ALA A 401 2.69 19.17 -0.15
C ALA A 401 2.77 20.67 0.18
N MET A 402 3.54 21.04 1.21
CA MET A 402 3.72 22.45 1.59
C MET A 402 4.58 23.21 0.58
N HIS A 403 5.68 22.61 0.09
CA HIS A 403 6.47 23.19 -1.00
C HIS A 403 5.63 23.36 -2.27
N TRP A 404 4.86 22.34 -2.66
CA TRP A 404 3.94 22.42 -3.79
C TRP A 404 2.94 23.58 -3.63
N LYS A 405 2.36 23.74 -2.44
CA LYS A 405 1.43 24.83 -2.12
C LYS A 405 2.07 26.21 -2.30
N ALA A 406 3.30 26.38 -1.81
CA ALA A 406 4.05 27.63 -1.91
C ALA A 406 4.31 28.06 -3.37
N GLU A 407 4.50 27.08 -4.25
CA GLU A 407 4.89 27.29 -5.65
C GLU A 407 3.69 27.39 -6.60
N ASN A 408 2.58 26.68 -6.32
CA ASN A 408 1.52 26.44 -7.32
C ASN A 408 0.18 27.11 -7.01
N LEU A 409 -0.12 27.43 -5.75
CA LEU A 409 -1.35 28.15 -5.44
C LEU A 409 -1.11 29.67 -5.58
N PRO A 410 -2.06 30.43 -6.16
CA PRO A 410 -1.92 31.86 -6.30
C PRO A 410 -1.62 32.49 -4.93
N LYS A 411 -0.61 33.36 -4.87
CA LYS A 411 -0.53 34.34 -3.79
C LYS A 411 -1.78 35.22 -3.96
N GLU A 412 -2.78 35.12 -3.09
CA GLU A 412 -3.94 36.02 -3.18
C GLU A 412 -3.45 37.46 -3.30
N ALA A 413 -4.05 38.21 -4.23
CA ALA A 413 -3.80 39.64 -4.35
C ALA A 413 -4.13 40.31 -3.00
N PRO A 414 -3.35 41.33 -2.57
CA PRO A 414 -3.69 42.05 -1.36
C PRO A 414 -5.14 42.55 -1.45
N PRO A 415 -5.90 42.55 -0.34
CA PRO A 415 -7.25 43.07 -0.34
C PRO A 415 -7.24 44.47 -0.98
N PRO A 416 -8.23 44.82 -1.83
CA PRO A 416 -8.30 46.15 -2.40
C PRO A 416 -8.17 47.16 -1.25
N ALA A 417 -7.24 48.10 -1.38
CA ALA A 417 -7.04 49.15 -0.39
C ALA A 417 -8.42 49.68 0.00
N ALA A 418 -8.71 49.68 1.30
CA ALA A 418 -9.98 50.19 1.82
C ALA A 418 -10.24 51.52 1.12
N LEU A 419 -11.35 51.60 0.39
CA LEU A 419 -11.79 52.85 -0.24
C LEU A 419 -11.69 53.92 0.85
N GLU A 420 -10.92 54.97 0.58
CA GLU A 420 -10.82 56.11 1.48
C GLU A 420 -12.25 56.52 1.87
N PRO A 421 -12.52 56.77 3.17
CA PRO A 421 -13.84 57.18 3.59
C PRO A 421 -14.26 58.40 2.76
N ALA A 422 -15.44 58.30 2.15
CA ALA A 422 -16.00 59.37 1.34
C ALA A 422 -15.92 60.69 2.14
N PRO A 423 -15.49 61.80 1.51
CA PRO A 423 -15.45 63.08 2.18
C PRO A 423 -16.85 63.42 2.73
N PRO A 424 -16.93 64.05 3.92
CA PRO A 424 -18.21 64.37 4.53
C PRO A 424 -19.05 65.22 3.56
N PRO A 425 -20.37 65.02 3.52
CA PRO A 425 -21.24 65.76 2.61
C PRO A 425 -21.14 67.26 2.89
N ASP A 426 -20.87 68.03 1.85
CA ASP A 426 -20.86 69.49 1.89
C ASP A 426 -22.19 70.00 2.44
N SER A 427 -22.12 70.73 3.54
CA SER A 427 -23.25 71.45 4.14
C SER A 427 -23.52 72.73 3.37
N ASP A 428 -23.81 72.65 2.07
CA ASP A 428 -24.44 73.75 1.34
C ASP A 428 -25.04 73.28 0.01
N SER A 429 -26.32 72.92 0.02
CA SER A 429 -27.14 73.06 -1.19
C SER A 429 -28.59 73.30 -0.76
N GLY A 430 -28.96 74.57 -0.88
CA GLY A 430 -30.29 75.07 -0.60
C GLY A 430 -31.36 74.46 -1.49
N ASN A 431 -32.59 74.60 -0.98
CA ASN A 431 -33.86 74.40 -1.66
C ASN A 431 -33.84 74.77 -3.15
N GLU A 432 -34.02 73.79 -4.03
CA GLU A 432 -34.74 74.00 -5.28
C GLU A 432 -35.68 72.81 -5.53
N VAL A 433 -36.97 73.13 -5.61
CA VAL A 433 -38.05 72.25 -6.06
C VAL A 433 -38.18 72.42 -7.58
N PRO A 434 -38.21 71.34 -8.37
CA PRO A 434 -38.81 71.41 -9.69
C PRO A 434 -39.96 70.40 -9.91
N PRO A 435 -40.78 70.59 -10.96
CA PRO A 435 -42.22 70.38 -10.91
C PRO A 435 -42.72 69.08 -11.56
N ALA A 436 -44.06 68.94 -11.49
CA ALA A 436 -44.90 67.80 -11.83
C ALA A 436 -44.67 67.09 -13.17
N ALA A 437 -44.94 65.79 -13.13
CA ALA A 437 -44.92 64.84 -14.24
C ALA A 437 -46.03 65.06 -15.29
N PRO A 438 -45.80 64.73 -16.56
CA PRO A 438 -46.86 64.47 -17.52
C PRO A 438 -47.17 62.97 -17.65
N GLN A 439 -48.45 62.69 -17.89
CA GLN A 439 -49.04 61.38 -18.17
C GLN A 439 -48.82 60.90 -19.62
N ALA A 440 -48.82 59.57 -19.75
CA ALA A 440 -49.50 58.73 -20.75
C ALA A 440 -48.85 58.33 -22.10
N ALA A 441 -49.18 57.06 -22.43
CA ALA A 441 -49.29 56.36 -23.72
C ALA A 441 -47.96 55.86 -24.32
N GLN A 442 -47.69 54.55 -24.47
CA GLN A 442 -48.46 53.43 -25.01
C GLN A 442 -47.88 52.09 -24.53
#